data_AF-A0A061NIX8-F1
#
_entry.id   AF-A0A061NIX8-F1
#
_cell.length_a   1.000
_cell.length_b   1.000
_cell.length_c   1.000
_cell.angle_alpha   90.00
_cell.angle_beta   90.00
_cell.angle_gamma   90.00
#
_symmetry.space_group_name_H-M   'P 1'
#
loop_
_entity.id
_entity.type
_entity.pdbx_description
1 polymer ?
#
loop_
_entity_poly.entity_id
_entity_poly.type
_entity_poly.pdbx_seq_one_letter_code
_entity_poly.pdbx_strand_id
1 'polypeptide(L)'
;MTNEAKVRGYQKGRFSFNVKGGRCETCRGDGIIKIEMHFLPDVYVPCEECDGKRYNRETLDIKYKNKNIADVLEMTVDEAIVFYENIPRIYRKIKTLQDVGLGYIKLGQSAPRCQVGRLSV
;
A
#
# COMPACT_ATOMS: atom_id res chain seq x y z
N MET A 1 8.39 8.76 -12.04
CA MET A 1 8.51 7.42 -12.64
C MET A 1 10.00 7.14 -12.80
N THR A 2 10.49 6.04 -12.21
CA THR A 2 11.91 5.69 -12.19
C THR A 2 12.41 5.35 -13.59
N ASN A 3 13.71 5.51 -13.83
CA ASN A 3 14.32 5.16 -15.11
C ASN A 3 14.17 3.64 -15.38
N GLU A 4 14.31 2.81 -14.35
CA GLU A 4 14.07 1.35 -14.41
C GLU A 4 12.66 1.01 -14.90
N ALA A 5 11.63 1.68 -14.36
CA ALA A 5 10.25 1.46 -14.79
C ALA A 5 10.02 1.90 -16.25
N LYS A 6 10.67 2.98 -16.68
CA LYS A 6 10.59 3.45 -18.08
C LYS A 6 11.23 2.46 -19.05
N VAL A 7 12.40 1.92 -18.71
CA VAL A 7 13.11 0.94 -19.53
C VAL A 7 12.29 -0.34 -19.69
N ARG A 8 11.60 -0.78 -18.63
CA ARG A 8 10.70 -1.95 -18.68
C ARG A 8 9.32 -1.65 -19.27
N GLY A 9 9.05 -0.42 -19.72
CA GLY A 9 7.75 -0.03 -20.29
C GLY A 9 6.59 0.00 -19.28
N TYR A 10 6.86 0.01 -17.98
CA TYR A 10 5.83 -0.02 -16.95
C TYR A 10 5.14 1.33 -16.82
N GLN A 11 3.81 1.33 -16.91
CA GLN A 11 2.98 2.52 -16.69
C GLN A 11 2.58 2.67 -15.22
N LYS A 12 2.02 3.83 -14.86
CA LYS A 12 1.51 4.12 -13.51
C LYS A 12 0.54 3.05 -13.00
N GLY A 13 -0.27 2.48 -13.90
CA GLY A 13 -1.24 1.42 -13.57
C GLY A 13 -0.60 0.14 -13.02
N ARG A 14 0.65 -0.17 -13.39
CA ARG A 14 1.38 -1.35 -12.89
C ARG A 14 1.59 -1.28 -11.37
N PHE A 15 1.78 -0.09 -10.82
CA PHE A 15 1.98 0.12 -9.38
C PHE A 15 0.67 0.27 -8.60
N SER A 16 -0.48 0.02 -9.24
CA SER A 16 -1.78 0.00 -8.56
C SER A 16 -2.11 -1.42 -8.11
N PHE A 17 -2.36 -1.61 -6.81
CA PHE A 17 -2.84 -2.90 -6.30
C PHE A 17 -4.30 -3.20 -6.69
N ASN A 18 -5.06 -2.19 -7.13
CA ASN A 18 -6.47 -2.33 -7.52
C ASN A 18 -6.67 -2.80 -8.97
N VAL A 19 -5.61 -2.79 -9.80
CA VAL A 19 -5.71 -3.08 -11.24
C VAL A 19 -4.81 -4.26 -11.58
N LYS A 20 -5.27 -5.12 -12.51
CA LYS A 20 -4.47 -6.21 -13.05
C LYS A 20 -3.19 -5.68 -13.70
N GLY A 21 -2.10 -6.42 -13.54
CA GLY A 21 -0.81 -6.07 -14.13
C GLY A 21 0.33 -6.28 -13.14
N GLY A 22 0.39 -5.48 -12.07
CA GLY A 22 1.50 -5.55 -11.09
C GLY A 22 1.10 -6.00 -9.69
N ARG A 23 -0.20 -6.11 -9.41
CA ARG A 23 -0.70 -6.69 -8.15
C ARG A 23 -0.42 -8.20 -8.10
N CYS A 24 -0.42 -8.76 -6.89
CA CYS A 24 -0.48 -10.20 -6.69
C CYS A 24 -1.86 -10.70 -7.14
N GLU A 25 -1.90 -11.68 -8.05
CA GLU A 25 -3.17 -12.21 -8.57
C GLU A 25 -3.83 -13.18 -7.59
N THR A 26 -3.08 -13.88 -6.74
CA THR A 26 -3.65 -14.78 -5.70
C THR A 26 -4.52 -14.03 -4.69
N CYS A 27 -4.02 -12.93 -4.12
CA CYS A 27 -4.82 -12.09 -3.21
C CYS A 27 -5.51 -10.93 -3.93
N ARG A 28 -5.42 -10.84 -5.25
CA ARG A 28 -5.96 -9.73 -6.08
C ARG A 28 -5.57 -8.32 -5.58
N GLY A 29 -4.43 -8.19 -4.91
CA GLY A 29 -3.92 -6.94 -4.36
C GLY A 29 -4.32 -6.65 -2.91
N ASP A 30 -5.10 -7.51 -2.25
CA ASP A 30 -5.52 -7.29 -0.85
C ASP A 30 -4.35 -7.49 0.13
N GLY A 31 -3.43 -8.40 -0.19
CA GLY A 31 -2.30 -8.81 0.67
C GLY A 31 -2.69 -9.80 1.76
N ILE A 32 -3.99 -9.98 1.99
CA ILE A 32 -4.56 -10.92 2.94
C ILE A 32 -5.56 -11.81 2.23
N ILE A 33 -5.69 -13.05 2.70
CA ILE A 33 -6.69 -14.01 2.25
C ILE A 33 -7.67 -14.21 3.40
N LYS A 34 -8.95 -14.09 3.08
CA LYS A 34 -10.05 -14.35 4.03
C LYS A 34 -10.37 -15.83 3.99
N ILE A 35 -10.25 -16.51 5.12
CA ILE A 35 -10.65 -17.91 5.29
C ILE A 35 -12.00 -17.91 6.00
N GLU A 36 -13.04 -18.32 5.28
CA GLU A 36 -14.39 -18.44 5.84
C GLU A 36 -14.50 -19.77 6.59
N MET A 37 -14.96 -19.70 7.83
CA MET A 37 -15.16 -20.86 8.69
C MET A 37 -16.64 -20.98 9.05
N HIS A 38 -17.17 -22.20 9.02
CA HIS A 38 -18.62 -22.41 9.23
C HIS A 38 -19.13 -22.02 10.62
N PHE A 39 -18.26 -21.95 11.63
CA PHE A 39 -18.64 -21.76 13.04
C PHE A 39 -17.80 -20.73 13.79
N LEU A 40 -16.76 -20.17 13.16
CA LEU A 40 -15.83 -19.23 13.78
C LEU A 40 -15.82 -17.92 12.99
N PRO A 41 -15.46 -16.79 13.63
CA PRO A 41 -15.21 -15.55 12.92
C PRO A 41 -14.19 -15.76 11.80
N ASP A 42 -14.41 -15.07 10.68
CA ASP A 42 -13.51 -15.11 9.54
C ASP A 42 -12.07 -14.76 9.95
N VAL A 43 -11.13 -15.59 9.53
CA VAL A 43 -9.71 -15.38 9.81
C VAL A 43 -9.05 -14.73 8.59
N TYR A 44 -8.21 -13.72 8.85
CA TYR A 44 -7.41 -13.07 7.82
C TYR A 44 -5.96 -13.54 7.95
N VAL A 45 -5.48 -14.24 6.94
CA VAL A 45 -4.11 -14.74 6.88
C VAL A 45 -3.35 -13.93 5.81
N PRO A 46 -2.09 -13.55 6.06
CA PRO A 46 -1.27 -12.95 5.00
C PRO A 46 -1.18 -13.89 3.79
N CYS A 47 -1.23 -13.32 2.59
CA CYS A 47 -1.14 -14.10 1.36
C CYS A 47 0.22 -14.78 1.22
N GLU A 48 0.24 -16.10 1.05
CA GLU A 48 1.46 -16.91 0.95
C GLU A 48 2.32 -16.59 -0.28
N GLU A 49 1.73 -16.05 -1.36
CA GLU A 49 2.49 -15.74 -2.58
C GLU A 49 3.27 -14.42 -2.48
N CYS A 50 2.71 -13.43 -1.78
CA CYS A 50 3.28 -12.08 -1.71
C CYS A 50 3.69 -11.65 -0.30
N ASP A 51 3.50 -12.49 0.71
CA ASP A 51 3.78 -12.20 2.13
C ASP A 51 3.15 -10.89 2.62
N GLY A 52 1.94 -10.57 2.13
CA GLY A 52 1.26 -9.32 2.46
C GLY A 52 1.70 -8.09 1.66
N LYS A 53 2.68 -8.20 0.75
CA LYS A 53 3.21 -7.07 -0.03
C LYS A 53 2.30 -6.58 -1.14
N ARG A 54 1.20 -7.28 -1.46
CA ARG A 54 0.17 -6.91 -2.46
C ARG A 54 0.59 -6.88 -3.93
N TYR A 55 1.88 -6.94 -4.23
CA TYR A 55 2.44 -6.85 -5.58
C TYR A 55 3.20 -8.11 -5.97
N ASN A 56 3.36 -8.32 -7.27
CA ASN A 56 4.22 -9.37 -7.80
C ASN A 56 5.70 -8.99 -7.72
N ARG A 57 6.59 -10.00 -7.81
CA ARG A 57 8.04 -9.83 -7.68
C ARG A 57 8.61 -8.81 -8.67
N GLU A 58 8.17 -8.87 -9.93
CA GLU A 58 8.61 -7.94 -10.99
C GLU A 58 8.33 -6.46 -10.66
N THR A 59 7.22 -6.18 -9.95
CA THR A 59 6.86 -4.82 -9.54
C THR A 59 7.66 -4.39 -8.31
N LEU A 60 7.97 -5.33 -7.41
CA LEU A 60 8.81 -5.09 -6.23
C LEU A 60 10.29 -4.88 -6.58
N ASP A 61 10.75 -5.36 -7.73
CA ASP A 61 12.12 -5.11 -8.20
C ASP A 61 12.38 -3.64 -8.53
N ILE A 62 11.33 -2.87 -8.86
CA ILE A 62 11.47 -1.46 -9.19
C ILE A 62 11.66 -0.65 -7.91
N LYS A 63 12.78 0.06 -7.82
CA LYS A 63 13.12 0.86 -6.65
C LYS A 63 13.11 2.35 -6.97
N TYR A 64 12.66 3.12 -5.99
CA TYR A 64 12.78 4.57 -5.95
C TYR A 64 13.50 4.95 -4.66
N LYS A 65 14.64 5.63 -4.76
CA LYS A 65 15.50 5.95 -3.60
C LYS A 65 15.79 4.72 -2.73
N ASN A 66 16.16 3.60 -3.36
CA ASN A 66 16.43 2.30 -2.73
C ASN A 66 15.24 1.59 -2.06
N LYS A 67 14.03 2.13 -2.14
CA LYS A 67 12.80 1.52 -1.62
C LYS A 67 11.88 1.07 -2.75
N ASN A 68 11.29 -0.11 -2.63
CA ASN A 68 10.24 -0.57 -3.55
C ASN A 68 8.87 0.01 -3.16
N ILE A 69 7.83 -0.27 -3.96
CA ILE A 69 6.48 0.27 -3.69
C ILE A 69 5.85 -0.27 -2.39
N ALA A 70 6.12 -1.52 -2.02
CA ALA A 70 5.63 -2.11 -0.77
C ALA A 70 6.35 -1.48 0.44
N ASP A 71 7.66 -1.25 0.36
CA ASP A 71 8.42 -0.57 1.41
C ASP A 71 7.89 0.85 1.63
N VAL A 72 7.52 1.55 0.55
CA VAL A 72 6.90 2.89 0.63
C VAL A 72 5.54 2.84 1.33
N LEU A 73 4.73 1.81 1.06
CA LEU A 73 3.44 1.61 1.71
C LEU A 73 3.58 1.21 3.19
N GLU A 74 4.71 0.62 3.58
CA GLU A 74 4.96 0.25 4.97
C GLU A 74 5.47 1.41 5.84
N MET A 75 5.95 2.50 5.22
CA MET A 75 6.41 3.68 5.96
C MET A 75 5.28 4.34 6.74
N THR A 76 5.63 4.88 7.90
CA THR A 76 4.74 5.78 8.65
C THR A 76 4.60 7.12 7.96
N VAL A 77 3.57 7.89 8.32
CA VAL A 77 3.40 9.27 7.85
C VAL A 77 4.63 10.11 8.20
N ASP A 78 5.21 9.96 9.39
CA ASP A 78 6.42 10.68 9.80
C ASP A 78 7.65 10.34 8.94
N GLU A 79 7.88 9.05 8.66
CA GLU A 79 8.95 8.61 7.76
C GLU A 79 8.73 9.11 6.32
N ALA A 80 7.47 9.08 5.88
CA ALA A 80 7.11 9.48 4.53
C ALA A 80 7.31 10.98 4.29
N ILE A 81 7.17 11.83 5.32
CA ILE A 81 7.44 13.27 5.20
C ILE A 81 8.91 13.53 4.84
N VAL A 82 9.83 12.85 5.52
CA VAL A 82 11.26 12.94 5.22
C VAL A 82 11.55 12.36 3.82
N PHE A 83 10.93 11.23 3.49
CA PHE A 83 11.13 10.59 2.18
C PHE A 83 10.67 11.46 0.99
N TYR A 84 9.56 12.18 1.17
CA TYR A 84 8.90 13.00 0.15
C TYR A 84 9.17 14.51 0.26
N GLU A 85 10.12 14.96 1.08
CA GLU A 85 10.50 16.38 1.24
C GLU A 85 10.72 17.11 -0.11
N ASN A 86 11.32 16.40 -1.07
CA ASN A 86 11.68 16.91 -2.39
C ASN A 86 10.52 16.83 -3.41
N ILE A 87 9.33 16.40 -2.99
CA ILE A 87 8.13 16.31 -3.83
C ILE A 87 6.98 17.13 -3.19
N PRO A 88 6.90 18.44 -3.48
CA PRO A 88 5.98 19.35 -2.79
C PRO A 88 4.49 18.93 -2.85
N ARG A 89 4.07 18.30 -3.96
CA ARG A 89 2.67 17.86 -4.15
C ARG A 89 2.27 16.73 -3.20
N ILE A 90 3.21 15.85 -2.84
CA ILE A 90 2.97 14.72 -1.93
C ILE A 90 3.19 15.19 -0.49
N TYR A 91 4.30 15.91 -0.25
CA TYR A 91 4.65 16.47 1.04
C TYR A 91 3.49 17.22 1.70
N ARG A 92 2.82 18.13 0.97
CA ARG A 92 1.66 18.89 1.50
C ARG A 92 0.52 18.00 1.99
N LYS A 93 0.25 16.88 1.30
CA LYS A 93 -0.85 15.94 1.66
C LYS A 93 -0.50 15.07 2.86
N ILE A 94 0.76 14.68 2.99
CA ILE A 94 1.22 13.87 4.13
C ILE A 94 1.36 14.77 5.36
N LYS A 95 1.83 16.00 5.19
CA LYS A 95 1.93 16.98 6.26
C LYS A 95 0.58 17.25 6.94
N THR A 96 -0.52 17.36 6.18
CA THR A 96 -1.85 17.49 6.80
C THR A 96 -2.23 16.31 7.69
N LEU A 97 -1.77 15.09 7.39
CA LEU A 97 -2.02 13.93 8.26
C LEU A 97 -1.19 14.01 9.54
N GLN A 98 0.06 14.47 9.44
CA GLN A 98 0.92 14.73 10.61
C GLN A 98 0.37 15.86 11.48
N ASP A 99 -0.10 16.95 10.90
CA ASP A 99 -0.67 18.10 11.62
C ASP A 99 -1.91 17.71 12.44
N VAL A 100 -2.66 16.69 12.01
CA VAL A 100 -3.81 16.11 12.74
C VAL A 100 -3.36 15.12 13.83
N GLY A 101 -2.08 14.77 13.89
CA GLY A 101 -1.52 13.83 14.87
C GLY A 101 -1.51 12.36 14.43
N LEU A 102 -1.69 12.08 13.14
CA LEU A 102 -1.69 10.71 12.58
C LEU A 102 -0.30 10.23 12.11
N GLY A 103 0.78 10.78 12.68
CA GLY A 103 2.17 10.51 12.28
C GLY A 103 2.57 9.03 12.33
N TYR A 104 1.99 8.28 13.26
CA TYR A 104 2.28 6.85 13.50
C TYR A 104 1.60 5.88 12.53
N ILE A 105 0.64 6.34 11.71
CA ILE A 105 -0.11 5.49 10.78
C ILE A 105 0.78 5.13 9.58
N LYS A 106 0.73 3.86 9.15
CA LYS A 106 1.42 3.40 7.93
C LYS A 106 0.63 3.82 6.68
N LEU A 107 1.30 4.26 5.61
CA LEU A 107 0.65 4.75 4.38
C LEU A 107 -0.25 3.70 3.69
N GLY A 108 0.15 2.42 3.76
CA GLY A 108 -0.55 1.29 3.17
C GLY A 108 -1.44 0.54 4.14
N GLN A 109 -1.60 1.05 5.38
CA GLN A 109 -2.48 0.45 6.37
C GLN A 109 -3.88 0.30 5.76
N SER A 110 -4.36 -0.95 5.67
CA SER A 110 -5.75 -1.19 5.32
C SER A 110 -6.61 -0.40 6.28
N ALA A 111 -7.49 0.45 5.77
CA ALA A 111 -8.58 0.93 6.60
C ALA A 111 -9.26 -0.35 7.15
N PRO A 112 -9.33 -0.55 8.48
CA PRO A 112 -10.23 -1.56 9.00
C PRO A 112 -11.57 -1.25 8.33
N ARG A 113 -12.25 -2.27 7.77
CA ARG A 113 -13.59 -2.10 7.21
C ARG A 113 -14.36 -1.31 8.25
N CYS A 114 -14.58 -0.02 7.99
CA CYS A 114 -15.29 0.84 8.90
C CYS A 114 -16.71 0.30 8.92
N GLN A 115 -16.99 -0.60 9.85
CA GLN A 115 -18.30 -0.69 10.47
C GLN A 115 -18.45 0.55 11.36
N VAL A 116 -18.32 1.74 10.75
CA VAL A 116 -18.81 2.96 11.34
C VAL A 116 -20.31 2.84 11.20
N GLY A 117 -20.91 2.17 12.18
CA GLY A 117 -22.31 2.36 12.46
C GLY A 117 -22.55 3.86 12.55
N ARG A 118 -23.49 4.35 11.75
CA ARG A 118 -24.13 5.67 11.89
C ARG A 118 -23.15 6.79 12.27
N LEU A 119 -22.48 7.36 11.29
CA LEU A 119 -22.32 8.81 11.35
C LEU A 119 -23.72 9.39 11.10
N SER A 120 -24.49 9.55 12.19
CA SER A 120 -25.55 10.55 12.25
C SER A 120 -24.84 11.90 12.17
N VAL A 121 -24.80 12.45 10.96
CA VAL A 121 -24.75 13.90 10.72
C VAL A 121 -25.98 14.56 11.31
#